data_AF-A0A0F2DQM8-F1
#
_entry.id   AF-A0A0F2DQM8-F1
#
_cell.length_a   1.000
_cell.length_b   1.000
_cell.length_c   1.000
_cell.angle_alpha   90.00
_cell.angle_beta   90.00
_cell.angle_gamma   90.00
#
_symmetry.space_group_name_H-M   'P 1'
#
loop_
_entity.id
_entity.type
_entity.pdbx_description
1 polymer ?
#
loop_
_entity_poly.entity_id
_entity_poly.type
_entity_poly.pdbx_seq_one_letter_code
_entity_poly.pdbx_strand_id
1 'polypeptide(L)'
;MITMSNLEEFAQAVGRDVKSLNQKPEPRLTLTGNTLGIVGGNRVTLPIQQNTYTTLSGAGTPDGKVVANPGDTYINKSVSLGDYYYYKERNPGKNTGWKVLYGSMGVNINLLTGSRIRFARENYFVSASITDLTVSLDSLKNGQARDFYQDGENVVIRFVPVKQFDARESVIPQGFRPSGNFLVPAYSKSGDSIGLFKFEQTYGIVKLILNDINKDSITSEMLKGINSGLIVYPTQEAWPTKLP
;
A
#
# COMPACT_ATOMS: atom_id res chain seq x y z
N MET A 1 32.44 44.27 -56.62
CA MET A 1 33.09 44.09 -55.31
C MET A 1 32.58 42.78 -54.75
N ILE A 2 33.40 41.72 -54.70
CA ILE A 2 32.96 40.42 -54.20
C ILE A 2 32.90 40.55 -52.67
N THR A 3 31.71 40.47 -52.09
CA THR A 3 31.52 40.48 -50.64
C THR A 3 32.01 39.14 -50.11
N MET A 4 33.11 39.15 -49.35
CA MET A 4 33.53 37.97 -48.58
C MET A 4 32.48 37.68 -47.50
N SER A 5 32.32 36.40 -47.17
CA SER A 5 31.49 36.00 -46.03
C SER A 5 32.21 36.30 -44.71
N ASN A 6 31.45 36.53 -43.64
CA ASN A 6 32.01 36.77 -42.31
C ASN A 6 32.95 35.66 -41.83
N LEU A 7 32.78 34.43 -42.34
CA LEU A 7 33.66 33.30 -42.01
C LEU A 7 35.02 33.41 -42.72
N GLU A 8 35.05 33.90 -43.97
CA GLU A 8 36.27 34.11 -44.74
C GLU A 8 37.10 35.25 -44.16
N GLU A 9 36.46 36.36 -43.79
CA GLU A 9 37.11 37.48 -43.11
C GLU A 9 37.71 37.03 -41.76
N PHE A 10 36.98 36.25 -40.97
CA PHE A 10 37.47 35.70 -39.71
C PHE A 10 38.68 34.78 -39.91
N ALA A 11 38.59 33.84 -40.86
CA ALA A 11 39.66 32.89 -41.14
C ALA A 11 40.96 33.62 -41.56
N GLN A 12 40.83 34.66 -42.40
CA GLN A 12 41.95 35.50 -42.81
C GLN A 12 42.55 36.25 -41.62
N ALA A 13 41.71 36.83 -40.74
CA ALA A 13 42.17 37.55 -39.56
C ALA A 13 42.95 36.66 -38.57
N VAL A 14 42.61 35.38 -38.46
CA VAL A 14 43.32 34.41 -37.60
C VAL A 14 44.42 33.62 -38.32
N GLY A 15 44.75 33.98 -39.57
CA GLY A 15 45.83 33.36 -40.35
C GLY A 15 45.56 31.91 -40.75
N ARG A 16 44.29 31.52 -40.98
CA ARG A 16 43.88 30.16 -41.37
C ARG A 16 43.18 30.18 -42.73
N ASP A 17 43.42 29.14 -43.53
CA ASP A 17 42.68 28.92 -44.78
C ASP A 17 41.28 28.39 -44.45
N VAL A 18 40.24 29.00 -45.02
CA VAL A 18 38.83 28.61 -44.88
C VAL A 18 38.60 27.15 -45.33
N LYS A 19 39.32 26.70 -46.36
CA LYS A 19 39.26 25.30 -46.82
C LYS A 19 39.76 24.33 -45.76
N SER A 20 40.68 24.75 -44.89
CA SER A 20 41.17 23.94 -43.76
C SER A 20 40.18 23.88 -42.60
N LEU A 21 39.35 24.91 -42.41
CA LEU A 21 38.33 24.97 -41.35
C LEU A 21 37.15 24.03 -41.64
N ASN A 22 36.74 23.93 -42.91
CA ASN A 22 35.67 23.03 -43.36
C ASN A 22 36.06 21.54 -43.31
N GLN A 23 37.31 21.20 -42.97
CA GLN A 23 37.78 19.82 -42.80
C GLN A 23 37.73 19.33 -41.35
N LYS A 24 37.37 20.19 -40.39
CA LYS A 24 37.24 19.77 -38.99
C LYS A 24 36.02 18.85 -38.87
N PRO A 25 36.13 17.69 -38.17
CA PRO A 25 35.00 16.79 -37.99
C PRO A 25 33.80 17.54 -37.39
N GLU A 26 32.60 17.16 -37.84
CA GLU A 26 31.36 17.68 -37.26
C GLU A 26 31.45 17.61 -35.73
N PRO A 27 31.07 18.68 -35.01
CA PRO A 27 31.07 18.66 -33.56
C PRO A 27 30.09 17.59 -33.09
N ARG A 28 30.62 16.44 -32.69
CA ARG A 28 29.85 15.37 -32.08
C ARG A 28 30.01 15.44 -30.57
N LEU A 29 28.89 15.40 -29.89
CA LEU A 29 28.84 15.33 -28.45
C LEU A 29 28.77 13.86 -28.03
N THR A 30 29.60 13.49 -27.08
CA THR A 30 29.62 12.16 -26.46
C THR A 30 29.45 12.34 -24.96
N LEU A 31 28.57 11.55 -24.35
CA LEU A 31 28.42 11.53 -22.90
C LEU A 31 29.06 10.24 -22.39
N THR A 32 30.07 10.37 -21.52
CA THR A 32 30.72 9.23 -20.85
C THR A 32 30.72 9.50 -19.34
N GLY A 33 29.88 8.78 -18.59
CA GLY A 33 29.61 9.13 -17.19
C GLY A 33 29.01 10.53 -17.07
N ASN A 34 29.57 11.37 -16.21
CA ASN A 34 29.21 12.80 -16.06
C ASN A 34 30.11 13.74 -16.88
N THR A 35 30.87 13.22 -17.84
CA THR A 35 31.74 14.03 -18.69
C THR A 35 31.11 14.19 -20.08
N LEU A 36 30.79 15.43 -20.44
CA LEU A 36 30.45 15.80 -21.82
C LEU A 36 31.74 15.96 -22.61
N GLY A 37 32.00 15.03 -23.53
CA GLY A 37 33.10 15.08 -24.48
C GLY A 37 32.67 15.71 -25.81
N ILE A 38 33.44 16.66 -26.30
CA ILE A 38 33.27 17.25 -27.63
C ILE A 38 34.37 16.66 -28.53
N VAL A 39 33.99 16.05 -29.65
CA VAL A 39 34.96 15.56 -30.65
C VAL A 39 35.87 16.72 -31.07
N GLY A 40 37.18 16.52 -30.95
CA GLY A 40 38.18 17.60 -31.08
C GLY A 40 38.88 17.99 -29.78
N GLY A 41 38.63 17.28 -28.66
CA GLY A 41 39.52 17.25 -27.49
C GLY A 41 39.02 18.00 -26.25
N ASN A 42 37.95 18.78 -26.37
CA ASN A 42 37.38 19.49 -25.22
C ASN A 42 36.52 18.54 -24.37
N ARG A 43 36.62 18.69 -23.04
CA ARG A 43 35.80 17.96 -22.08
C ARG A 43 35.25 18.92 -21.04
N VAL A 44 33.99 18.71 -20.66
CA VAL A 44 33.34 19.41 -19.54
C VAL A 44 32.86 18.36 -18.56
N THR A 45 33.37 18.40 -17.33
CA THR A 45 32.81 17.61 -16.23
C THR A 45 31.56 18.32 -15.75
N LEU A 46 30.40 17.70 -15.96
CA LEU A 46 29.14 18.24 -15.49
C LEU A 46 29.08 18.09 -13.97
N PRO A 47 28.64 19.12 -13.23
CA PRO A 47 28.46 19.00 -11.78
C PRO A 47 27.48 17.87 -11.50
N ILE A 48 27.98 16.85 -10.81
CA ILE A 48 27.13 15.83 -10.19
C ILE A 48 26.44 16.52 -9.03
N GLN A 49 25.13 16.71 -9.15
CA GLN A 49 24.34 17.11 -8.00
C GLN A 49 24.44 16.01 -6.95
N GLN A 50 25.18 16.29 -5.88
CA GLN A 50 25.60 15.30 -4.89
C GLN A 50 24.43 14.76 -4.04
N ASN A 51 23.23 15.32 -4.20
CA ASN A 51 22.01 14.98 -3.48
C ASN A 51 20.77 14.92 -4.40
N THR A 52 20.91 14.44 -5.64
CA THR A 52 19.71 14.20 -6.46
C THR A 52 19.08 12.88 -6.01
N TYR A 53 18.08 12.97 -5.15
CA TYR A 53 17.16 11.85 -4.93
C TYR A 53 16.53 11.49 -6.27
N THR A 54 16.59 10.21 -6.61
CA THR A 54 16.08 9.73 -7.88
C THR A 54 14.71 9.10 -7.66
N THR A 55 13.74 9.50 -8.50
CA THR A 55 12.45 8.81 -8.57
C THR A 55 12.54 7.70 -9.62
N LEU A 56 12.52 6.45 -9.15
CA LEU A 56 12.50 5.24 -9.97
C LEU A 56 11.06 4.81 -10.26
N SER A 57 10.87 3.89 -11.22
CA SER A 57 9.54 3.28 -11.44
C SER A 57 9.63 1.87 -11.99
N GLY A 58 8.60 1.07 -11.74
CA GLY A 58 8.51 -0.32 -12.21
C GLY A 58 7.20 -0.99 -11.78
N ALA A 59 7.15 -2.33 -11.82
CA ALA A 59 5.96 -3.11 -11.47
C ALA A 59 6.13 -3.84 -10.12
N GLY A 60 5.16 -3.64 -9.23
CA GLY A 60 5.13 -4.20 -7.88
C GLY A 60 6.17 -3.59 -6.93
N THR A 61 6.36 -4.23 -5.78
CA THR A 61 7.31 -3.77 -4.74
C THR A 61 8.75 -3.70 -5.26
N PRO A 62 9.49 -2.60 -4.96
CA PRO A 62 10.91 -2.48 -5.25
C PRO A 62 11.79 -3.26 -4.26
N ASP A 63 11.25 -3.68 -3.11
CA ASP A 63 12.03 -4.37 -2.08
C ASP A 63 12.50 -5.75 -2.56
N GLY A 64 13.79 -6.01 -2.37
CA GLY A 64 14.49 -7.18 -2.90
C GLY A 64 14.79 -7.12 -4.42
N LYS A 65 14.36 -6.09 -5.14
CA LYS A 65 14.50 -6.00 -6.61
C LYS A 65 15.29 -4.80 -7.10
N VAL A 66 15.12 -3.64 -6.47
CA VAL A 66 15.66 -2.37 -6.96
C VAL A 66 16.72 -1.85 -6.00
N VAL A 67 17.96 -1.75 -6.48
CA VAL A 67 19.08 -1.14 -5.76
C VAL A 67 18.94 0.39 -5.82
N ALA A 68 19.00 1.04 -4.66
CA ALA A 68 18.88 2.49 -4.52
C ALA A 68 19.55 2.98 -3.23
N ASN A 69 19.63 4.29 -3.05
CA ASN A 69 20.18 4.92 -1.84
C ASN A 69 19.05 5.55 -0.99
N PRO A 70 19.23 5.65 0.35
CA PRO A 70 18.28 6.32 1.21
C PRO A 70 17.86 7.69 0.67
N GLY A 71 16.55 7.95 0.68
CA GLY A 71 15.93 9.13 0.11
C GLY A 71 15.47 8.99 -1.35
N ASP A 72 15.98 8.01 -2.10
CA ASP A 72 15.41 7.66 -3.41
C ASP A 72 13.96 7.17 -3.25
N THR A 73 13.15 7.39 -4.27
CA THR A 73 11.75 6.98 -4.28
C THR A 73 11.46 6.06 -5.44
N TYR A 74 10.36 5.32 -5.34
CA TYR A 74 9.95 4.38 -6.39
C TYR A 74 8.44 4.41 -6.56
N ILE A 75 8.00 4.60 -7.81
CA ILE A 75 6.60 4.58 -8.21
C ILE A 75 6.26 3.20 -8.79
N ASN A 76 5.33 2.51 -8.15
CA ASN A 76 4.77 1.27 -8.68
C ASN A 76 3.69 1.59 -9.73
N LYS A 77 3.94 1.19 -10.98
CA LYS A 77 3.04 1.35 -12.13
C LYS A 77 2.00 0.23 -12.26
N SER A 78 2.15 -0.87 -11.51
CA SER A 78 1.22 -2.00 -11.49
C SER A 78 0.43 -2.00 -10.18
N VAL A 79 -0.66 -1.25 -10.17
CA VAL A 79 -1.38 -0.82 -8.96
C VAL A 79 -2.42 -1.82 -8.45
N SER A 80 -2.31 -3.09 -8.80
CA SER A 80 -3.28 -4.11 -8.38
C SER A 80 -3.29 -4.40 -6.87
N LEU A 81 -2.23 -4.01 -6.16
CA LEU A 81 -2.01 -4.33 -4.74
C LEU A 81 -1.92 -3.08 -3.83
N GLY A 82 -2.37 -1.92 -4.30
CA GLY A 82 -2.52 -0.75 -3.43
C GLY A 82 -1.25 -0.04 -2.96
N ASP A 83 -0.05 -0.57 -3.17
CA ASP A 83 1.19 0.17 -2.92
C ASP A 83 1.58 0.98 -4.15
N TYR A 84 1.61 2.32 -4.05
CA TYR A 84 1.86 3.20 -5.19
C TYR A 84 3.22 3.88 -5.11
N TYR A 85 3.66 4.23 -3.90
CA TYR A 85 4.86 5.03 -3.72
C TYR A 85 5.69 4.53 -2.54
N TYR A 86 6.96 4.29 -2.81
CA TYR A 86 7.93 3.80 -1.84
C TYR A 86 9.03 4.82 -1.66
N TYR A 87 9.62 4.85 -0.46
CA TYR A 87 10.85 5.56 -0.19
C TYR A 87 11.91 4.58 0.32
N LYS A 88 13.15 4.80 -0.07
CA LYS A 88 14.28 4.06 0.45
C LYS A 88 14.63 4.60 1.82
N GLU A 89 14.38 3.82 2.88
CA GLU A 89 14.68 4.25 4.25
C GLU A 89 16.11 3.89 4.65
N ARG A 90 16.59 2.70 4.25
CA ARG A 90 17.84 2.11 4.78
C ARG A 90 18.62 1.37 3.70
N ASN A 91 19.81 0.90 4.09
CA ASN A 91 20.70 0.03 3.31
C ASN A 91 21.16 0.67 1.99
N PRO A 92 22.09 1.65 2.06
CA PRO A 92 22.63 2.32 0.87
C PRO A 92 23.26 1.33 -0.10
N GLY A 93 22.99 1.52 -1.39
CA GLY A 93 23.48 0.66 -2.46
C GLY A 93 22.97 -0.79 -2.41
N LYS A 94 21.86 -1.07 -1.70
CA LYS A 94 21.24 -2.40 -1.63
C LYS A 94 19.80 -2.41 -2.14
N ASN A 95 19.27 -3.58 -2.47
CA ASN A 95 17.91 -3.78 -2.95
C ASN A 95 16.84 -3.93 -1.85
N THR A 96 17.24 -3.97 -0.58
CA THR A 96 16.35 -4.09 0.61
C THR A 96 16.22 -2.78 1.37
N GLY A 97 15.19 -2.60 2.20
CA GLY A 97 15.04 -1.41 3.05
C GLY A 97 14.15 -0.33 2.44
N TRP A 98 13.28 -0.73 1.50
CA TRP A 98 12.20 0.10 1.00
C TRP A 98 11.02 0.09 1.96
N LYS A 99 10.31 1.21 2.05
CA LYS A 99 9.08 1.33 2.83
C LYS A 99 8.01 2.04 2.00
N VAL A 100 6.75 1.62 2.16
CA VAL A 100 5.62 2.27 1.50
C VAL A 100 5.43 3.65 2.12
N LEU A 101 5.52 4.69 1.31
CA LEU A 101 5.18 6.07 1.68
C LEU A 101 3.70 6.35 1.49
N TYR A 102 3.13 5.84 0.38
CA TYR A 102 1.70 5.94 0.10
C TYR A 102 1.15 4.61 -0.43
N GLY A 103 0.09 4.14 0.21
CA GLY A 103 -0.67 2.98 -0.24
C GLY A 103 -2.16 3.06 0.11
N SER A 104 -3.00 2.45 -0.73
CA SER A 104 -4.44 2.30 -0.56
C SER A 104 -4.89 0.92 -1.04
N MET A 105 -5.45 0.09 -0.15
CA MET A 105 -5.93 -1.25 -0.46
C MET A 105 -7.27 -1.52 0.23
N GLY A 106 -8.14 -2.30 -0.39
CA GLY A 106 -9.38 -2.77 0.24
C GLY A 106 -9.61 -4.27 0.05
N VAL A 107 -10.24 -4.90 1.02
CA VAL A 107 -10.59 -6.32 1.01
C VAL A 107 -12.00 -6.54 1.57
N ASN A 108 -12.72 -7.51 1.00
CA ASN A 108 -14.01 -7.96 1.49
C ASN A 108 -13.86 -9.38 2.07
N ILE A 109 -14.19 -9.52 3.35
CA ILE A 109 -14.06 -10.78 4.07
C ILE A 109 -15.45 -11.39 4.23
N ASN A 110 -15.77 -12.37 3.38
CA ASN A 110 -17.02 -13.13 3.50
C ASN A 110 -16.94 -14.06 4.71
N LEU A 111 -18.00 -14.12 5.51
CA LEU A 111 -18.11 -14.91 6.73
C LEU A 111 -18.90 -16.19 6.46
N LEU A 112 -18.55 -17.28 7.15
CA LEU A 112 -19.30 -18.55 7.09
C LEU A 112 -20.77 -18.41 7.50
N THR A 113 -21.09 -17.38 8.26
CA THR A 113 -22.44 -17.08 8.76
C THR A 113 -23.28 -16.22 7.80
N GLY A 114 -22.76 -15.82 6.63
CA GLY A 114 -23.57 -15.32 5.51
C GLY A 114 -23.20 -13.91 5.00
N SER A 115 -22.88 -12.97 5.88
CA SER A 115 -22.50 -11.60 5.48
C SER A 115 -20.99 -11.42 5.32
N ARG A 116 -20.55 -10.18 5.09
CA ARG A 116 -19.13 -9.81 4.92
C ARG A 116 -18.75 -8.62 5.78
N ILE A 117 -17.46 -8.52 6.09
CA ILE A 117 -16.84 -7.32 6.67
C ILE A 117 -15.91 -6.73 5.62
N ARG A 118 -15.98 -5.42 5.40
CA ARG A 118 -15.07 -4.72 4.48
C ARG A 118 -13.98 -4.04 5.29
N PHE A 119 -12.74 -4.15 4.83
CA PHE A 119 -11.62 -3.37 5.33
C PHE A 119 -11.03 -2.53 4.19
N ALA A 120 -10.66 -1.29 4.49
CA ALA A 120 -9.91 -0.43 3.60
C ALA A 120 -8.76 0.21 4.37
N ARG A 121 -7.53 0.00 3.90
CA ARG A 121 -6.32 0.57 4.47
C ARG A 121 -5.83 1.70 3.58
N GLU A 122 -5.61 2.85 4.18
CA GLU A 122 -4.90 3.97 3.58
C GLU A 122 -3.72 4.33 4.49
N ASN A 123 -2.50 4.15 3.99
CA ASN A 123 -1.27 4.33 4.76
C ASN A 123 -1.25 3.52 6.06
N TYR A 124 -1.29 4.21 7.20
CA TYR A 124 -1.24 3.61 8.52
C TYR A 124 -2.62 3.48 9.16
N PHE A 125 -3.70 3.81 8.46
CA PHE A 125 -5.05 3.75 8.97
C PHE A 125 -5.87 2.70 8.22
N VAL A 126 -6.66 1.95 8.97
CA VAL A 126 -7.64 1.00 8.45
C VAL A 126 -9.01 1.48 8.87
N SER A 127 -9.92 1.57 7.90
CA SER A 127 -11.35 1.65 8.15
C SER A 127 -11.96 0.27 7.98
N ALA A 128 -12.86 -0.10 8.87
CA ALA A 128 -13.69 -1.29 8.73
C ALA A 128 -15.16 -0.88 8.59
N SER A 129 -15.89 -1.59 7.73
CA SER A 129 -17.32 -1.35 7.54
C SER A 129 -18.09 -2.63 7.83
N ILE A 130 -18.97 -2.53 8.83
CA ILE A 130 -19.98 -3.54 9.16
C ILE A 130 -21.34 -2.84 9.05
N THR A 131 -22.04 -3.11 7.96
CA THR A 131 -23.30 -2.45 7.63
C THR A 131 -24.25 -3.49 7.09
N ASP A 132 -25.49 -3.49 7.59
CA ASP A 132 -26.54 -4.46 7.25
C ASP A 132 -26.06 -5.92 7.39
N LEU A 133 -25.29 -6.21 8.45
CA LEU A 133 -24.74 -7.53 8.72
C LEU A 133 -25.86 -8.48 9.13
N THR A 134 -25.96 -9.61 8.42
CA THR A 134 -26.84 -10.72 8.77
C THR A 134 -25.99 -11.94 9.16
N VAL A 135 -26.31 -12.51 10.32
CA VAL A 135 -25.68 -13.71 10.86
C VAL A 135 -26.71 -14.84 10.89
N SER A 136 -26.46 -15.91 10.12
CA SER A 136 -27.33 -17.08 10.08
C SER A 136 -27.28 -17.84 11.41
N LEU A 137 -28.42 -17.86 12.12
CA LEU A 137 -28.56 -18.61 13.37
C LEU A 137 -28.36 -20.13 13.15
N ASP A 138 -28.84 -20.66 12.03
CA ASP A 138 -28.65 -22.07 11.68
C ASP A 138 -27.19 -22.38 11.43
N SER A 139 -26.45 -21.48 10.76
CA SER A 139 -25.01 -21.64 10.57
C SER A 139 -24.24 -21.59 11.89
N LEU A 140 -24.68 -20.76 12.85
CA LEU A 140 -24.09 -20.74 14.19
C LEU A 140 -24.34 -22.04 14.96
N LYS A 141 -25.58 -22.55 14.92
CA LYS A 141 -25.96 -23.82 15.60
C LYS A 141 -25.24 -25.03 15.01
N ASN A 142 -25.00 -25.03 13.69
CA ASN A 142 -24.24 -26.07 12.99
C ASN A 142 -22.71 -25.84 13.03
N GLY A 143 -22.26 -24.72 13.59
CA GLY A 143 -20.86 -24.35 13.69
C GLY A 143 -20.12 -25.03 14.83
N GLN A 144 -18.92 -24.57 15.14
CA GLN A 144 -18.18 -25.04 16.31
C GLN A 144 -18.72 -24.37 17.58
N ALA A 145 -18.88 -25.14 18.67
CA ALA A 145 -19.40 -24.61 19.93
C ALA A 145 -18.58 -23.44 20.49
N ARG A 146 -17.28 -23.39 20.22
CA ARG A 146 -16.39 -22.29 20.63
C ARG A 146 -16.63 -20.96 19.90
N ASP A 147 -17.34 -21.00 18.76
CA ASP A 147 -17.61 -19.81 17.94
C ASP A 147 -18.98 -19.19 18.25
N PHE A 148 -19.82 -19.88 19.03
CA PHE A 148 -21.12 -19.38 19.48
C PHE A 148 -21.44 -19.90 20.89
N TYR A 149 -21.22 -19.07 21.91
CA TYR A 149 -21.28 -19.49 23.32
C TYR A 149 -21.82 -18.41 24.26
N GLN A 150 -22.31 -18.85 25.43
CA GLN A 150 -22.70 -17.97 26.54
C GLN A 150 -21.47 -17.63 27.39
N ASP A 151 -21.30 -16.37 27.73
CA ASP A 151 -20.27 -15.86 28.64
C ASP A 151 -20.91 -14.92 29.68
N GLY A 152 -21.19 -15.45 30.87
CA GLY A 152 -21.98 -14.75 31.87
C GLY A 152 -23.36 -14.37 31.33
N GLU A 153 -23.71 -13.09 31.38
CA GLU A 153 -24.96 -12.53 30.85
C GLU A 153 -24.88 -12.19 29.36
N ASN A 154 -23.76 -12.47 28.69
CA ASN A 154 -23.54 -12.13 27.28
C ASN A 154 -23.52 -13.36 26.38
N VAL A 155 -23.84 -13.17 25.11
CA VAL A 155 -23.61 -14.19 24.07
C VAL A 155 -22.52 -13.72 23.12
N VAL A 156 -21.53 -14.58 22.90
CA VAL A 156 -20.39 -14.29 22.04
C VAL A 156 -20.50 -15.09 20.75
N ILE A 157 -20.43 -14.36 19.64
CA ILE A 157 -20.31 -14.90 18.28
C ILE A 157 -18.91 -14.54 17.77
N ARG A 158 -18.08 -15.55 17.54
CA ARG A 158 -16.79 -15.38 16.86
C ARG A 158 -16.98 -15.53 15.37
N PHE A 159 -16.59 -14.52 14.60
CA PHE A 159 -16.67 -14.60 13.15
C PHE A 159 -15.54 -15.45 12.58
N VAL A 160 -15.88 -16.24 11.56
CA VAL A 160 -14.96 -17.11 10.84
C VAL A 160 -15.10 -16.81 9.34
N PRO A 161 -14.00 -16.54 8.62
CA PRO A 161 -14.06 -16.25 7.19
C PRO A 161 -14.32 -17.53 6.39
N VAL A 162 -14.94 -17.38 5.21
CA VAL A 162 -15.17 -18.49 4.25
C VAL A 162 -13.84 -19.01 3.68
N LYS A 163 -12.88 -18.11 3.47
CA LYS A 163 -11.54 -18.43 2.98
C LYS A 163 -10.52 -18.17 4.07
N GLN A 164 -9.54 -19.07 4.17
CA GLN A 164 -8.35 -18.83 4.97
C GLN A 164 -7.37 -17.99 4.14
N PHE A 165 -6.84 -16.92 4.73
CA PHE A 165 -5.90 -16.02 4.07
C PHE A 165 -4.49 -16.10 4.68
N ASP A 166 -4.38 -16.20 6.00
CA ASP A 166 -3.11 -16.42 6.71
C ASP A 166 -3.27 -17.50 7.79
N ALA A 167 -3.68 -17.14 9.01
CA ALA A 167 -4.09 -18.07 10.04
C ALA A 167 -5.50 -18.58 9.75
N ARG A 168 -5.79 -19.82 10.19
CA ARG A 168 -6.99 -20.59 9.85
C ARG A 168 -8.32 -19.88 10.17
N GLU A 169 -8.30 -18.85 11.02
CA GLU A 169 -9.49 -18.18 11.56
C GLU A 169 -9.34 -16.65 11.64
N SER A 170 -8.40 -16.06 10.89
CA SER A 170 -8.20 -14.61 10.91
C SER A 170 -9.24 -13.90 10.04
N VAL A 171 -10.10 -13.09 10.65
CA VAL A 171 -11.05 -12.24 9.93
C VAL A 171 -10.37 -10.94 9.48
N ILE A 172 -9.38 -10.46 10.21
CA ILE A 172 -8.57 -9.29 9.88
C ILE A 172 -7.23 -9.78 9.30
N PRO A 173 -7.01 -9.68 7.99
CA PRO A 173 -5.78 -10.17 7.36
C PRO A 173 -4.55 -9.45 7.91
N GLN A 174 -3.39 -10.13 7.88
CA GLN A 174 -2.11 -9.47 8.13
C GLN A 174 -1.93 -8.28 7.17
N GLY A 175 -1.41 -7.18 7.72
CA GLY A 175 -1.36 -5.87 7.08
C GLY A 175 -2.62 -5.04 7.32
N PHE A 176 -3.67 -5.58 7.93
CA PHE A 176 -4.85 -4.81 8.33
C PHE A 176 -5.09 -4.84 9.83
N ARG A 177 -4.30 -5.57 10.63
CA ARG A 177 -4.62 -5.73 12.06
C ARG A 177 -4.37 -4.45 12.84
N PRO A 178 -5.21 -4.15 13.85
CA PRO A 178 -5.02 -2.99 14.69
C PRO A 178 -3.75 -3.12 15.54
N SER A 179 -3.20 -1.99 15.98
CA SER A 179 -2.06 -1.96 16.91
C SER A 179 -2.39 -2.45 18.33
N GLY A 180 -3.66 -2.75 18.62
CA GLY A 180 -4.15 -3.23 19.91
C GLY A 180 -5.58 -3.72 19.82
N ASN A 181 -6.07 -4.36 20.88
CA ASN A 181 -7.47 -4.77 20.95
C ASN A 181 -8.38 -3.57 21.19
N PHE A 182 -9.56 -3.56 20.58
CA PHE A 182 -10.55 -2.51 20.83
C PHE A 182 -11.98 -3.01 20.65
N LEU A 183 -12.93 -2.23 21.16
CA LEU A 183 -14.36 -2.49 21.13
C LEU A 183 -15.06 -1.34 20.40
N VAL A 184 -16.10 -1.66 19.63
CA VAL A 184 -16.99 -0.67 19.01
C VAL A 184 -18.45 -1.07 19.22
N PRO A 185 -19.38 -0.12 19.38
CA PRO A 185 -20.80 -0.42 19.53
C PRO A 185 -21.35 -1.20 18.33
N ALA A 186 -22.26 -2.14 18.64
CA ALA A 186 -23.09 -2.85 17.68
C ALA A 186 -24.55 -2.43 17.87
N TYR A 187 -25.21 -2.12 16.75
CA TYR A 187 -26.60 -1.67 16.72
C TYR A 187 -27.45 -2.65 15.92
N SER A 188 -28.69 -2.86 16.33
CA SER A 188 -29.70 -3.58 15.57
C SER A 188 -30.07 -2.82 14.29
N LYS A 189 -30.92 -3.44 13.46
CA LYS A 189 -31.54 -2.78 12.31
C LYS A 189 -32.37 -1.55 12.68
N SER A 190 -32.97 -1.52 13.87
CA SER A 190 -33.72 -0.37 14.40
C SER A 190 -32.82 0.75 14.94
N GLY A 191 -31.52 0.50 15.09
CA GLY A 191 -30.56 1.44 15.66
C GLY A 191 -30.36 1.30 17.18
N ASP A 192 -31.00 0.32 17.81
CA ASP A 192 -30.84 0.06 19.24
C ASP A 192 -29.48 -0.58 19.51
N SER A 193 -28.83 -0.18 20.60
CA SER A 193 -27.57 -0.82 21.02
C SER A 193 -27.85 -2.25 21.47
N ILE A 194 -27.22 -3.23 20.81
CA ILE A 194 -27.37 -4.66 21.12
C ILE A 194 -26.10 -5.28 21.70
N GLY A 195 -24.99 -4.56 21.69
CA GLY A 195 -23.75 -5.01 22.27
C GLY A 195 -22.52 -4.40 21.61
N LEU A 196 -21.45 -5.19 21.46
CA LEU A 196 -20.13 -4.72 21.04
C LEU A 196 -19.52 -5.64 19.98
N PHE A 197 -18.93 -5.05 18.94
CA PHE A 197 -17.92 -5.75 18.17
C PHE A 197 -16.57 -5.63 18.87
N LYS A 198 -15.89 -6.77 19.03
CA LYS A 198 -14.52 -6.84 19.57
C LYS A 198 -13.55 -7.19 18.46
N PHE A 199 -12.56 -6.33 18.28
CA PHE A 199 -11.44 -6.54 17.36
C PHE A 199 -10.21 -6.90 18.18
N GLU A 200 -9.68 -8.09 17.95
CA GLU A 200 -8.49 -8.59 18.63
C GLU A 200 -7.29 -8.55 17.66
N GLN A 201 -6.24 -7.82 18.05
CA GLN A 201 -5.00 -7.73 17.29
C GLN A 201 -4.38 -9.12 17.09
N THR A 202 -4.32 -9.89 18.17
CA THR A 202 -3.67 -11.21 18.14
C THR A 202 -4.50 -12.14 17.27
N TYR A 203 -3.91 -12.63 16.18
CA TYR A 203 -4.56 -13.45 15.16
C TYR A 203 -5.70 -12.79 14.37
N GLY A 204 -5.95 -11.49 14.53
CA GLY A 204 -6.95 -10.76 13.74
C GLY A 204 -8.37 -11.29 13.88
N ILE A 205 -8.81 -11.54 15.12
CA ILE A 205 -10.14 -12.10 15.40
C ILE A 205 -11.16 -10.97 15.52
N VAL A 206 -12.37 -11.17 14.99
CA VAL A 206 -13.52 -10.29 15.21
C VAL A 206 -14.63 -11.09 15.88
N LYS A 207 -15.21 -10.53 16.94
CA LYS A 207 -16.36 -11.10 17.66
C LYS A 207 -17.50 -10.09 17.72
N LEU A 208 -18.72 -10.58 17.78
CA LEU A 208 -19.89 -9.84 18.23
C LEU A 208 -20.27 -10.37 19.62
N ILE A 209 -20.34 -9.48 20.59
CA ILE A 209 -20.79 -9.75 21.96
C ILE A 209 -22.16 -9.10 22.07
N LEU A 210 -23.20 -9.91 22.24
CA LEU A 210 -24.55 -9.44 22.53
C LEU A 210 -24.71 -9.35 24.04
N ASN A 211 -25.17 -8.20 24.53
CA ASN A 211 -25.24 -7.93 25.95
C ASN A 211 -26.57 -8.40 26.55
N ASP A 212 -26.51 -8.83 27.81
CA ASP A 212 -27.68 -9.10 28.68
C ASP A 212 -28.73 -10.02 28.01
N ILE A 213 -28.25 -11.08 27.38
CA ILE A 213 -29.08 -12.02 26.62
C ILE A 213 -28.67 -13.47 26.87
N ASN A 214 -29.67 -14.35 26.90
CA ASN A 214 -29.44 -15.79 26.95
C ASN A 214 -29.27 -16.36 25.54
N LYS A 215 -28.32 -17.27 25.35
CA LYS A 215 -28.05 -17.95 24.08
C LYS A 215 -29.30 -18.59 23.48
N ASP A 216 -30.16 -19.18 24.30
CA ASP A 216 -31.37 -19.87 23.85
C ASP A 216 -32.49 -18.91 23.45
N SER A 217 -32.43 -17.64 23.87
CA SER A 217 -33.40 -16.60 23.48
C SER A 217 -33.02 -15.88 22.18
N ILE A 218 -31.85 -16.19 21.58
CA ILE A 218 -31.45 -15.59 20.31
C ILE A 218 -32.36 -16.08 19.18
N THR A 219 -32.88 -15.13 18.42
CA THR A 219 -33.68 -15.41 17.22
C THR A 219 -32.96 -14.92 15.97
N SER A 220 -33.32 -15.49 14.81
CA SER A 220 -32.76 -15.06 13.52
C SER A 220 -33.04 -13.59 13.20
N GLU A 221 -34.09 -12.99 13.77
CA GLU A 221 -34.42 -11.58 13.53
C GLU A 221 -33.46 -10.64 14.25
N MET A 222 -33.04 -10.99 15.47
CA MET A 222 -32.03 -10.22 16.22
C MET A 222 -30.67 -10.20 15.53
N LEU A 223 -30.42 -11.19 14.68
CA LEU A 223 -29.16 -11.36 13.96
C LEU A 223 -29.17 -10.78 12.53
N LYS A 224 -30.16 -9.95 12.17
CA LYS A 224 -30.25 -9.28 10.87
C LYS A 224 -30.02 -7.79 10.96
N GLY A 225 -29.45 -7.24 9.89
CA GLY A 225 -29.29 -5.81 9.70
C GLY A 225 -28.47 -5.14 10.80
N ILE A 226 -27.50 -5.86 11.38
CA ILE A 226 -26.63 -5.34 12.42
C ILE A 226 -25.64 -4.36 11.81
N ASN A 227 -25.44 -3.23 12.49
CA ASN A 227 -24.51 -2.19 12.07
C ASN A 227 -23.50 -1.91 13.17
N SER A 228 -22.31 -1.42 12.81
CA SER A 228 -21.35 -0.89 13.77
C SER A 228 -21.39 0.64 13.83
N GLY A 229 -20.82 1.20 14.90
CA GLY A 229 -20.32 2.58 14.86
C GLY A 229 -19.18 2.77 13.84
N LEU A 230 -18.62 3.99 13.78
CA LEU A 230 -17.43 4.28 12.97
C LEU A 230 -16.25 3.43 13.44
N ILE A 231 -15.61 2.69 12.52
CA ILE A 231 -14.42 1.90 12.80
C ILE A 231 -13.26 2.45 11.99
N VAL A 232 -12.35 3.14 12.67
CA VAL A 232 -11.07 3.57 12.12
C VAL A 232 -10.00 3.34 13.18
N TYR A 233 -8.90 2.71 12.79
CA TYR A 233 -7.80 2.42 13.71
C TYR A 233 -6.44 2.43 13.00
N PRO A 234 -5.36 2.70 13.74
CA PRO A 234 -4.02 2.60 13.19
C PRO A 234 -3.56 1.14 13.08
N THR A 235 -2.74 0.85 12.07
CA THR A 235 -1.98 -0.40 11.93
C THR A 235 -0.49 -0.11 11.80
N GLN A 236 0.32 -0.93 12.46
CA GLN A 236 1.78 -0.92 12.33
C GLN A 236 2.30 -2.10 11.50
N GLU A 237 1.40 -2.95 11.01
CA GLU A 237 1.81 -4.08 10.18
C GLU A 237 2.33 -3.60 8.81
N ALA A 238 3.33 -4.31 8.30
CA ALA A 238 3.81 -4.12 6.94
C ALA A 238 2.66 -4.30 5.93
N TRP A 239 2.79 -3.68 4.76
CA TRP A 239 1.80 -3.83 3.70
C TRP A 239 1.73 -5.29 3.22
N PRO A 240 0.54 -5.82 2.92
CA PRO A 240 0.41 -7.16 2.34
C PRO A 240 1.10 -7.22 0.98
N THR A 241 1.88 -8.28 0.74
CA THR A 241 2.55 -8.49 -0.56
C THR A 241 1.66 -9.18 -1.58
N LYS A 242 0.48 -9.66 -1.16
CA LYS A 242 -0.58 -10.28 -1.97
C LYS A 242 -1.93 -9.87 -1.40
N LEU A 243 -2.95 -9.78 -2.25
CA LEU A 243 -4.32 -9.63 -1.78
C LEU A 243 -4.74 -10.89 -1.01
N PRO A 244 -5.40 -10.73 0.14
CA PRO A 244 -6.08 -11.83 0.82
C PRO A 244 -7.16 -12.45 -0.08
#